data_AF-A0A2E5GVI2-F1
#
_entry.id   AF-A0A2E5GVI2-F1
#
_cell.length_a   1.000
_cell.length_b   1.000
_cell.length_c   1.000
_cell.angle_alpha   90.00
_cell.angle_beta   90.00
_cell.angle_gamma   90.00
#
_symmetry.space_group_name_H-M   'P 1'
#
loop_
_entity.id
_entity.type
_entity.pdbx_description
1 polymer ?
#
loop_
_entity_poly.entity_id
_entity_poly.type
_entity_poly.pdbx_seq_one_letter_code
_entity_poly.pdbx_strand_id
1 'polypeptide(L)'
;MSVKIRLSRRGRKKLALYDITIADSRSPRDGKFIEKIGSYNPNTNPATITINDEKALEWLANGAIPTNTVRAILSYKGILLKRHLQIGVDKKAISQEEADKKYNKWIKEKEKKIQDKVDSILKLSEEEKSKRLEAEKQASKKRADDIANKEKEKIAKAEEASKEEAKAEDTAPATEEAPKEEAKTEEAPKEEVKEEEAPKEEVKEEEAKTEEVKEEEASKEEAKTEEAKTEEAPKEEDSK
;
A
#
# COMPACT_ATOMS: atom_id res chain seq x y z
N MET A 1 19.80 -13.29 31.47
CA MET A 1 19.05 -12.51 30.46
C MET A 1 19.06 -13.30 29.17
N SER A 2 17.97 -13.33 28.40
CA SER A 2 17.95 -14.01 27.10
C SER A 2 17.44 -13.06 26.03
N VAL A 3 18.20 -12.88 24.96
CA VAL A 3 17.78 -12.11 23.79
C VAL A 3 16.82 -12.96 22.95
N LYS A 4 15.67 -12.40 22.60
CA LYS A 4 14.65 -13.06 21.80
C LYS A 4 14.38 -12.30 20.51
N ILE A 5 14.16 -13.04 19.43
CA ILE A 5 13.63 -12.50 18.18
C ILE A 5 12.10 -12.63 18.24
N ARG A 6 11.42 -11.48 18.26
CA ARG A 6 9.99 -11.39 18.51
C ARG A 6 9.29 -10.42 17.54
N LEU A 7 7.98 -10.53 17.49
CA LEU A 7 7.13 -9.60 16.76
C LEU A 7 6.71 -8.45 17.69
N SER A 8 7.02 -7.23 17.30
CA SER A 8 6.46 -6.01 17.87
C SER A 8 5.24 -5.62 17.05
N ARG A 9 4.12 -5.30 17.70
CA ARG A 9 2.87 -4.97 16.99
C ARG A 9 2.86 -3.49 16.65
N ARG A 10 2.57 -3.21 15.38
CA ARG A 10 2.34 -1.88 14.82
C ARG A 10 1.00 -1.86 14.07
N GLY A 11 0.60 -0.69 13.59
CA GLY A 11 -0.63 -0.52 12.80
C GLY A 11 -1.90 -0.32 13.64
N ARG A 12 -3.05 -0.26 12.95
CA ARG A 12 -4.34 0.12 13.53
C ARG A 12 -5.17 -1.10 13.95
N LYS A 13 -6.31 -0.87 14.61
CA LYS A 13 -7.29 -1.92 14.91
C LYS A 13 -7.72 -2.62 13.61
N LYS A 14 -7.80 -3.95 13.62
CA LYS A 14 -8.12 -4.83 12.46
C LYS A 14 -7.11 -4.84 11.29
N LEU A 15 -6.10 -3.96 11.27
CA LEU A 15 -5.00 -4.00 10.30
C LEU A 15 -3.68 -4.01 11.07
N ALA A 16 -3.36 -5.17 11.65
CA ALA A 16 -2.14 -5.35 12.41
C ALA A 16 -0.95 -5.54 11.45
N LEU A 17 0.12 -4.81 11.71
CA LEU A 17 1.42 -4.97 11.07
C LEU A 17 2.43 -5.36 12.15
N TYR A 18 3.45 -6.12 11.79
CA TYR A 18 4.43 -6.56 12.78
C TYR A 18 5.84 -6.22 12.32
N ASP A 19 6.64 -5.70 13.24
CA ASP A 19 8.07 -5.53 13.04
C ASP A 19 8.79 -6.72 13.69
N ILE A 20 9.75 -7.31 12.97
CA ILE A 20 10.59 -8.38 13.50
C ILE A 20 11.77 -7.70 14.20
N THR A 21 11.78 -7.79 15.53
CA THR A 21 12.72 -7.06 16.40
C THR A 21 13.45 -8.02 17.31
N ILE A 22 14.71 -7.68 17.60
CA ILE A 22 15.52 -8.34 18.62
C ILE A 22 15.42 -7.51 19.89
N ALA A 23 15.03 -8.14 20.98
CA ALA A 23 14.94 -7.49 22.28
C ALA A 23 15.24 -8.46 23.42
N ASP A 24 15.54 -7.94 24.60
CA ASP A 24 15.53 -8.77 25.81
C ASP A 24 14.13 -9.32 26.04
N SER A 25 14.07 -10.59 26.43
CA SER A 25 12.91 -11.27 26.98
C SER A 25 12.07 -10.48 27.99
N ARG A 26 12.70 -9.62 28.81
CA ARG A 26 12.04 -8.84 29.87
C ARG A 26 11.41 -7.54 29.37
N SER A 27 11.83 -7.04 28.20
CA SER A 27 11.29 -5.80 27.65
C SER A 27 9.80 -5.95 27.30
N PRO A 28 8.97 -4.91 27.45
CA PRO A 28 7.57 -4.95 27.01
C PRO A 28 7.47 -5.17 25.49
N ARG A 29 6.36 -5.72 25.00
CA ARG A 29 6.19 -6.16 23.58
C ARG A 29 6.60 -5.07 22.58
N ASP A 30 6.07 -3.88 22.75
CA ASP A 30 6.23 -2.76 21.82
C ASP A 30 7.16 -1.65 22.37
N GLY A 31 8.01 -1.96 23.36
CA GLY A 31 8.94 -0.99 23.94
C GLY A 31 10.37 -1.11 23.40
N LYS A 32 11.36 -0.86 24.28
CA LYS A 32 12.78 -0.84 23.91
C LYS A 32 13.23 -2.17 23.28
N PHE A 33 13.76 -2.07 22.06
CA PHE A 33 14.40 -3.14 21.33
C PHE A 33 15.87 -2.79 21.05
N ILE A 34 16.67 -3.78 20.69
CA ILE A 34 18.09 -3.64 20.34
C ILE A 34 18.20 -3.27 18.86
N GLU A 35 17.61 -4.10 18.00
CA GLU A 35 17.66 -3.92 16.55
C GLU A 35 16.37 -4.41 15.87
N LYS A 36 16.00 -3.75 14.76
CA LYS A 36 14.93 -4.17 13.86
C LYS A 36 15.56 -4.85 12.63
N ILE A 37 15.20 -6.12 12.41
CA ILE A 37 15.73 -6.92 11.27
C ILE A 37 14.74 -7.08 10.12
N GLY A 38 13.46 -6.73 10.32
CA GLY A 38 12.48 -6.90 9.26
C GLY A 38 11.07 -6.47 9.63
N SER A 39 10.14 -6.78 8.73
CA SER A 39 8.71 -6.55 8.86
C SER A 39 7.92 -7.74 8.33
N TYR A 40 6.71 -7.89 8.88
CA TYR A 40 5.76 -8.93 8.55
C TYR A 40 4.36 -8.35 8.44
N ASN A 41 3.76 -8.50 7.25
CA ASN A 41 2.39 -8.11 6.97
C ASN A 41 1.52 -9.35 6.71
N PRO A 42 0.65 -9.75 7.66
CA PRO A 42 -0.27 -10.88 7.49
C PRO A 42 -1.54 -10.52 6.72
N ASN A 43 -1.79 -9.24 6.40
CA ASN A 43 -3.02 -8.82 5.73
C ASN A 43 -2.98 -9.04 4.21
N THR A 44 -1.80 -9.32 3.65
CA THR A 44 -1.60 -9.67 2.25
C THR A 44 -1.64 -11.19 2.07
N ASN A 45 -2.15 -11.67 0.94
CA ASN A 45 -2.14 -13.07 0.56
C ASN A 45 -1.43 -13.24 -0.79
N PRO A 46 -0.25 -13.86 -0.85
CA PRO A 46 0.56 -14.39 0.26
C PRO A 46 1.11 -13.28 1.19
N ALA A 47 1.40 -13.65 2.44
CA ALA A 47 1.87 -12.69 3.44
C ALA A 47 3.24 -12.08 3.06
N THR A 48 3.33 -10.75 3.11
CA THR A 48 4.56 -10.03 2.76
C THR A 48 5.54 -10.06 3.93
N ILE A 49 6.73 -10.59 3.67
CA ILE A 49 7.81 -10.74 4.66
C ILE A 49 9.07 -10.11 4.08
N THR A 50 9.61 -9.11 4.77
CA THR A 50 10.87 -8.45 4.43
C THR A 50 11.84 -8.63 5.60
N ILE A 51 12.97 -9.28 5.38
CA ILE A 51 13.95 -9.59 6.43
C ILE A 51 15.36 -9.34 5.86
N ASN A 52 16.25 -8.78 6.68
CA ASN A 52 17.67 -8.78 6.43
C ASN A 52 18.27 -10.13 6.89
N ASP A 53 18.69 -10.95 5.93
CA ASP A 53 19.15 -12.32 6.17
C ASP A 53 20.48 -12.37 6.93
N GLU A 54 21.40 -11.45 6.66
CA GLU A 54 22.73 -11.41 7.27
C GLU A 54 22.62 -11.13 8.78
N LYS A 55 21.90 -10.08 9.14
CA LYS A 55 21.64 -9.71 10.54
C LYS A 55 20.88 -10.81 11.27
N ALA A 56 19.90 -11.42 10.62
CA ALA A 56 19.14 -12.52 11.22
C ALA A 56 20.05 -13.72 11.54
N LEU A 57 21.00 -14.06 10.66
CA LEU A 57 21.96 -15.14 10.88
C LEU A 57 22.94 -14.81 12.01
N GLU A 58 23.46 -13.59 12.05
CA GLU A 58 24.37 -13.13 13.09
C GLU A 58 23.73 -13.24 14.48
N TRP A 59 22.52 -12.70 14.66
CA TRP A 59 21.80 -12.79 15.93
C TRP A 59 21.47 -14.24 16.32
N LEU A 60 21.15 -15.09 15.35
CA LEU A 60 20.92 -16.51 15.60
C LEU A 60 22.22 -17.23 16.01
N ALA A 61 23.35 -16.88 15.41
CA ALA A 61 24.67 -17.40 15.77
C ALA A 61 25.07 -16.97 17.20
N ASN A 62 24.78 -15.71 17.56
CA ASN A 62 24.97 -15.16 18.90
C ASN A 62 24.01 -15.74 19.97
N GLY A 63 23.13 -16.68 19.58
CA GLY A 63 22.26 -17.39 20.51
C GLY A 63 20.89 -16.75 20.75
N ALA A 64 20.47 -15.79 19.93
CA ALA A 64 19.11 -15.24 20.03
C ALA A 64 18.07 -16.33 19.76
N ILE A 65 17.03 -16.39 20.61
CA ILE A 65 16.00 -17.42 20.54
C ILE A 65 14.76 -16.84 19.81
N PRO A 66 14.35 -17.39 18.65
CA PRO A 66 13.15 -16.95 17.97
C PRO A 66 11.88 -17.49 18.66
N THR A 67 10.87 -16.64 18.76
CA THR A 67 9.50 -17.01 19.15
C THR A 67 8.83 -17.91 18.10
N ASN A 68 7.74 -18.61 18.44
CA ASN A 68 7.14 -19.64 17.55
C ASN A 68 6.74 -19.11 16.16
N THR A 69 6.06 -17.97 16.09
CA THR A 69 5.67 -17.34 14.82
C THR A 69 6.88 -16.84 14.04
N VAL A 70 7.83 -16.19 14.71
CA VAL A 70 9.08 -15.76 14.08
C VAL A 70 9.87 -16.95 13.54
N ARG A 71 9.92 -18.07 14.26
CA ARG A 71 10.55 -19.30 13.80
C ARG A 71 9.91 -19.82 12.51
N ALA A 72 8.58 -19.78 12.42
CA ALA A 72 7.86 -20.14 11.19
C ALA A 72 8.21 -19.21 10.03
N ILE A 73 8.30 -17.89 10.28
CA ILE A 73 8.69 -16.89 9.28
C ILE A 73 10.13 -17.12 8.80
N LEU A 74 11.09 -17.32 9.72
CA LEU A 74 12.49 -17.59 9.41
C LEU A 74 12.67 -18.93 8.68
N SER A 75 11.87 -19.94 9.03
CA SER A 75 11.82 -21.21 8.31
C SER A 75 11.29 -21.05 6.90
N TYR A 76 10.21 -20.26 6.74
CA TYR A 76 9.60 -20.00 5.43
C TYR A 76 10.56 -19.29 4.48
N LYS A 77 11.34 -18.32 4.98
CA LYS A 77 12.37 -17.62 4.21
C LYS A 77 13.67 -18.39 4.00
N GLY A 78 13.90 -19.48 4.74
CA GLY A 78 15.09 -20.33 4.59
C GLY A 78 16.27 -19.96 5.50
N ILE A 79 16.15 -18.92 6.32
CA ILE A 79 17.23 -18.43 7.20
C ILE A 79 17.67 -19.51 8.21
N LEU A 80 16.71 -20.29 8.76
CA LEU A 80 17.04 -21.39 9.67
C LEU A 80 17.77 -22.54 8.97
N LEU A 81 17.44 -22.80 7.70
CA LEU A 81 18.14 -23.79 6.91
C LEU A 81 19.57 -23.34 6.62
N LYS A 82 19.76 -22.08 6.23
CA LYS A 82 21.07 -21.47 6.01
C LYS A 82 21.94 -21.55 7.27
N ARG A 83 21.39 -21.21 8.45
CA ARG A 83 22.06 -21.39 9.75
C ARG A 83 22.47 -22.85 9.99
N HIS A 84 21.58 -23.81 9.75
CA HIS A 84 21.88 -25.22 9.98
C HIS A 84 23.01 -25.74 9.08
N LEU A 85 23.00 -25.34 7.81
CA LEU A 85 24.06 -25.68 6.86
C LEU A 85 25.39 -25.05 7.28
N GLN A 86 25.39 -23.79 7.72
CA GLN A 86 26.58 -23.11 8.22
C GLN A 86 27.20 -23.83 9.42
N ILE A 87 26.39 -24.30 10.37
CA ILE A 87 26.89 -25.12 11.51
C ILE A 87 27.60 -26.39 11.02
N GLY A 88 27.16 -26.98 9.91
CA GLY A 88 27.83 -28.12 9.28
C GLY A 88 29.18 -27.77 8.66
N VAL A 89 29.27 -26.58 8.05
CA VAL A 89 30.52 -26.04 7.49
C VAL A 89 31.51 -25.70 8.60
N ASP A 90 31.06 -25.03 9.67
CA ASP A 90 31.89 -24.66 10.82
C ASP A 90 32.48 -25.90 11.51
N LYS A 91 31.72 -27.00 11.53
CA LYS A 91 32.16 -28.32 12.02
C LYS A 91 32.97 -29.13 11.01
N LYS A 92 33.27 -28.57 9.83
CA LYS A 92 34.01 -29.20 8.72
C LYS A 92 33.36 -30.50 8.19
N ALA A 93 32.05 -30.67 8.37
CA ALA A 93 31.33 -31.85 7.90
C ALA A 93 30.91 -31.73 6.42
N ILE A 94 30.81 -30.50 5.90
CA ILE A 94 30.31 -30.18 4.56
C ILE A 94 31.14 -29.00 4.02
N SER A 95 31.40 -28.98 2.71
CA SER A 95 32.03 -27.83 2.04
C SER A 95 31.05 -26.66 1.87
N GLN A 96 31.56 -25.42 1.80
CA GLN A 96 30.72 -24.23 1.59
C GLN A 96 29.89 -24.34 0.30
N GLU A 97 30.48 -24.84 -0.78
CA GLU A 97 29.79 -25.00 -2.05
C GLU A 97 28.62 -25.99 -1.98
N GLU A 98 28.77 -27.09 -1.25
CA GLU A 98 27.69 -28.06 -1.07
C GLU A 98 26.55 -27.48 -0.24
N ALA A 99 26.86 -26.69 0.79
CA ALA A 99 25.86 -25.97 1.57
C ALA A 99 25.06 -25.02 0.67
N ASP A 100 25.74 -24.21 -0.15
CA ASP A 100 25.09 -23.26 -1.05
C ASP A 100 24.25 -23.96 -2.12
N LYS A 101 24.74 -25.07 -2.69
CA LYS A 101 23.98 -25.91 -3.63
C LYS A 101 22.68 -26.43 -3.00
N LYS A 102 22.75 -26.95 -1.76
CA LYS A 102 21.57 -27.45 -1.02
C LYS A 102 20.58 -26.32 -0.71
N TYR A 103 21.09 -25.17 -0.27
CA TYR A 103 20.28 -23.99 0.04
C TYR A 103 19.55 -23.47 -1.21
N ASN A 104 20.27 -23.27 -2.30
CA ASN A 104 19.70 -22.75 -3.55
C ASN A 104 18.67 -23.71 -4.16
N LYS A 105 18.89 -25.03 -4.08
CA LYS A 105 17.89 -26.01 -4.49
C LYS A 105 16.59 -25.84 -3.68
N TRP A 106 16.70 -25.74 -2.36
CA TRP A 106 15.55 -25.58 -1.49
C TRP A 106 14.80 -24.27 -1.74
N ILE A 107 15.52 -23.16 -1.95
CA ILE A 107 14.91 -21.85 -2.26
C ILE A 107 14.13 -21.93 -3.56
N LYS A 108 14.70 -22.49 -4.64
CA LYS A 108 14.01 -22.67 -5.92
C LYS A 108 12.73 -23.49 -5.79
N GLU A 109 12.77 -24.59 -5.02
CA GLU A 109 11.57 -25.40 -4.74
C GLU A 109 10.50 -24.63 -3.98
N LYS A 110 10.90 -23.75 -3.05
CA LYS A 110 9.98 -22.91 -2.28
C LYS A 110 9.40 -21.78 -3.11
N GLU A 111 10.22 -21.08 -3.87
CA GLU A 111 9.77 -20.03 -4.78
C GLU A 111 8.76 -20.57 -5.79
N LYS A 112 9.01 -21.75 -6.36
CA LYS A 112 8.02 -22.42 -7.23
C LYS A 112 6.68 -22.62 -6.55
N LYS A 113 6.65 -23.17 -5.33
CA LYS A 113 5.42 -23.35 -4.55
C LYS A 113 4.71 -22.03 -4.20
N ILE A 114 5.46 -20.95 -4.08
CA ILE A 114 4.90 -19.61 -3.84
C ILE A 114 4.26 -19.09 -5.13
N GLN A 115 4.96 -19.22 -6.27
CA GLN A 115 4.41 -18.84 -7.58
C GLN A 115 3.14 -19.62 -7.91
N ASP A 116 3.14 -20.94 -7.71
CA ASP A 116 1.95 -21.78 -7.92
C ASP A 116 0.74 -21.27 -7.11
N LYS A 117 0.97 -20.81 -5.87
CA LYS A 117 -0.08 -20.21 -5.03
C LYS A 117 -0.53 -18.86 -5.55
N VAL A 118 0.40 -17.99 -5.94
CA VAL A 118 0.08 -16.67 -6.51
C VAL A 118 -0.78 -16.86 -7.77
N ASP A 119 -0.37 -17.74 -8.68
CA ASP A 119 -1.11 -18.04 -9.91
C ASP A 119 -2.51 -18.59 -9.60
N SER A 120 -2.65 -19.45 -8.59
CA SER A 120 -3.96 -19.95 -8.18
C SER A 120 -4.86 -18.83 -7.63
N ILE A 121 -4.32 -17.90 -6.86
CA ILE A 121 -5.06 -16.77 -6.29
C ILE A 121 -5.49 -15.81 -7.41
N LEU A 122 -4.59 -15.54 -8.37
CA LEU A 122 -4.90 -14.69 -9.51
C LEU A 122 -6.03 -15.26 -10.35
N LYS A 123 -5.98 -16.56 -10.68
CA LYS A 123 -7.06 -17.26 -11.41
C LYS A 123 -8.40 -17.18 -10.67
N LEU A 124 -8.41 -17.46 -9.37
CA LEU A 124 -9.64 -17.36 -8.56
C LEU A 124 -10.20 -15.92 -8.58
N SER A 125 -9.33 -14.92 -8.45
CA SER A 125 -9.73 -13.51 -8.54
C SER A 125 -10.28 -13.15 -9.92
N GLU A 126 -9.69 -13.66 -11.00
CA GLU A 126 -10.16 -13.43 -12.37
C GLU A 126 -11.52 -14.08 -12.63
N GLU A 127 -11.74 -15.31 -12.14
CA GLU A 127 -13.03 -16.00 -12.21
C GLU A 127 -14.12 -15.29 -11.39
N GLU A 128 -13.81 -14.79 -10.20
CA GLU A 128 -14.74 -14.00 -9.41
C GLU A 128 -15.12 -12.69 -10.10
N LYS A 129 -14.13 -12.03 -10.73
CA LYS A 129 -14.36 -10.81 -11.52
C LYS A 129 -15.22 -11.10 -12.74
N SER A 130 -14.96 -12.16 -13.50
CA SER A 130 -15.75 -12.50 -14.69
C SER A 130 -17.21 -12.83 -14.31
N LYS A 131 -17.42 -13.65 -13.27
CA LYS A 131 -18.76 -13.95 -12.73
C LYS A 131 -19.50 -12.68 -12.30
N ARG A 132 -18.80 -11.74 -11.66
CA ARG A 132 -19.39 -10.45 -11.25
C ARG A 132 -19.79 -9.61 -12.47
N LEU A 133 -18.95 -9.53 -13.50
CA LEU A 133 -19.25 -8.79 -14.72
C LEU A 133 -20.39 -9.43 -15.52
N GLU A 134 -20.47 -10.76 -15.58
CA GLU A 134 -21.58 -11.47 -16.20
C GLU A 134 -22.89 -11.24 -15.44
N ALA A 135 -22.87 -11.30 -14.11
CA ALA A 135 -24.03 -10.99 -13.27
C ALA A 135 -24.50 -9.54 -13.47
N GLU A 136 -23.56 -8.58 -13.56
CA GLU A 136 -23.88 -7.18 -13.84
C GLU A 136 -24.48 -6.98 -15.24
N LYS A 137 -23.91 -7.62 -16.26
CA LYS A 137 -24.45 -7.60 -17.64
C LYS A 137 -25.86 -8.20 -17.70
N GLN A 138 -26.10 -9.32 -17.01
CA GLN A 138 -27.44 -9.93 -16.95
C GLN A 138 -28.43 -9.03 -16.20
N ALA A 139 -28.04 -8.42 -15.09
CA ALA A 139 -28.88 -7.47 -14.36
C ALA A 139 -29.19 -6.22 -15.19
N SER A 140 -28.22 -5.71 -15.95
CA SER A 140 -28.40 -4.57 -16.86
C SER A 140 -29.37 -4.90 -18.00
N LYS A 141 -29.20 -6.05 -18.66
CA LYS A 141 -30.12 -6.53 -19.72
C LYS A 141 -31.55 -6.67 -19.21
N LYS A 142 -31.75 -7.34 -18.07
CA LYS A 142 -33.09 -7.48 -17.45
C LYS A 142 -33.73 -6.12 -17.17
N ARG A 143 -32.98 -5.17 -16.60
CA ARG A 143 -33.50 -3.80 -16.38
C ARG A 143 -33.85 -3.10 -17.68
N ALA A 144 -33.04 -3.24 -18.73
CA ALA A 144 -33.35 -2.65 -20.04
C ALA A 144 -34.61 -3.26 -20.67
N ASP A 145 -34.76 -4.60 -20.57
CA ASP A 145 -35.95 -5.30 -21.05
C ASP A 145 -37.21 -4.89 -20.26
N ASP A 146 -37.12 -4.75 -18.94
CA ASP A 146 -38.22 -4.25 -18.08
C ASP A 146 -38.61 -2.82 -18.42
N ILE A 147 -37.63 -1.94 -18.70
CA ILE A 147 -37.88 -0.56 -19.13
C ILE A 147 -38.56 -0.56 -20.50
N ALA A 148 -38.06 -1.33 -21.46
CA ALA A 148 -38.65 -1.43 -22.80
C ALA A 148 -40.07 -2.00 -22.75
N ASN A 149 -40.33 -2.99 -21.90
CA ASN A 149 -41.68 -3.53 -21.70
C ASN A 149 -42.60 -2.49 -21.06
N LYS A 150 -42.14 -1.74 -20.06
CA LYS A 150 -42.90 -0.66 -19.43
C LYS A 150 -43.18 0.50 -20.40
N GLU A 151 -42.23 0.84 -21.27
CA GLU A 151 -42.42 1.83 -22.34
C GLU A 151 -43.44 1.34 -23.38
N LYS A 152 -43.34 0.08 -23.81
CA LYS A 152 -44.33 -0.54 -24.72
C LYS A 152 -45.72 -0.58 -24.10
N GLU A 153 -45.85 -0.94 -22.83
CA GLU A 153 -47.14 -0.92 -22.11
C GLU A 153 -47.70 0.50 -21.98
N LYS A 154 -46.86 1.51 -21.71
CA LYS A 154 -47.27 2.91 -21.68
C LYS A 154 -47.73 3.41 -23.04
N ILE A 155 -47.03 3.04 -24.11
CA ILE A 155 -47.40 3.39 -25.50
C ILE A 155 -48.71 2.70 -25.89
N ALA A 156 -48.87 1.41 -25.57
CA ALA A 156 -50.11 0.67 -25.84
C ALA A 156 -51.31 1.25 -25.08
N LYS A 157 -51.13 1.66 -23.81
CA LYS A 157 -52.17 2.35 -23.04
C LYS A 157 -52.53 3.73 -23.60
N ALA A 158 -51.56 4.46 -24.17
CA ALA A 158 -51.81 5.74 -24.82
C ALA A 158 -52.54 5.58 -26.17
N GLU A 159 -52.24 4.52 -26.94
CA GLU A 159 -52.99 4.18 -28.15
C GLU A 159 -54.40 3.64 -27.87
N GLU A 160 -54.61 2.97 -26.73
CA GLU A 160 -55.93 2.49 -26.31
C GLU A 160 -56.80 3.64 -25.78
N ALA A 161 -56.23 4.59 -25.01
CA ALA A 161 -56.92 5.80 -24.56
C ALA A 161 -57.31 6.75 -25.72
N SER A 162 -56.47 6.88 -26.74
CA SER A 162 -56.79 7.69 -27.93
C SER A 162 -57.81 7.03 -28.87
N LYS A 163 -57.97 5.70 -28.84
CA LYS A 163 -59.10 5.00 -29.50
C LYS A 163 -60.41 5.09 -28.73
N GLU A 164 -60.37 5.31 -27.41
CA GLU A 164 -61.55 5.52 -26.57
C GLU A 164 -62.07 6.97 -26.68
N GLU A 165 -61.18 7.96 -26.88
CA GLU A 165 -61.56 9.36 -27.16
C GLU A 165 -62.12 9.58 -28.58
N ALA A 166 -61.68 8.81 -29.60
CA ALA A 166 -62.23 8.88 -30.95
C ALA A 166 -63.69 8.38 -31.08
N LYS A 167 -64.28 7.82 -30.00
CA LYS A 167 -65.70 7.43 -29.94
C LYS A 167 -66.56 8.43 -29.14
N ALA A 168 -65.96 9.49 -28.58
CA ALA A 168 -66.65 10.47 -27.74
C ALA A 168 -66.76 11.88 -28.35
N GLU A 169 -66.13 12.15 -29.50
CA GLU A 169 -66.20 13.46 -30.19
C GLU A 169 -67.31 13.49 -31.28
N ASP A 170 -68.59 13.50 -30.85
CA ASP A 170 -69.67 14.11 -31.62
C ASP A 170 -70.43 15.05 -30.68
N THR A 171 -69.99 16.31 -30.61
CA THR A 171 -70.76 17.56 -30.53
C THR A 171 -69.85 18.70 -30.06
N ALA A 172 -69.66 19.67 -30.95
CA ALA A 172 -68.76 20.82 -30.82
C ALA A 172 -69.53 22.08 -30.29
N PRO A 173 -68.94 23.30 -30.23
CA PRO A 173 -68.66 24.07 -29.00
C PRO A 173 -69.30 25.49 -29.01
N ALA A 174 -69.06 26.35 -27.99
CA ALA A 174 -69.00 27.82 -28.15
C ALA A 174 -68.63 28.64 -26.87
N THR A 175 -67.76 29.65 -27.09
CA THR A 175 -67.70 31.04 -26.53
C THR A 175 -67.04 31.39 -25.17
N GLU A 176 -65.74 31.73 -25.24
CA GLU A 176 -65.01 33.03 -25.01
C GLU A 176 -65.35 34.07 -23.89
N GLU A 177 -64.30 34.41 -23.10
CA GLU A 177 -63.80 35.66 -22.43
C GLU A 177 -64.76 36.66 -21.69
N ALA A 178 -64.42 37.43 -20.62
CA ALA A 178 -63.21 37.90 -19.88
C ALA A 178 -63.64 38.19 -18.38
N PRO A 179 -62.95 38.90 -17.43
CA PRO A 179 -61.75 39.78 -17.46
C PRO A 179 -60.72 39.59 -16.29
N LYS A 180 -59.62 40.37 -16.28
CA LYS A 180 -58.65 40.47 -15.17
C LYS A 180 -58.29 41.93 -14.86
N GLU A 181 -58.38 42.32 -13.59
CA GLU A 181 -58.07 43.63 -13.01
C GLU A 181 -57.09 43.50 -11.82
N GLU A 182 -56.10 44.41 -11.81
CA GLU A 182 -55.29 45.01 -10.72
C GLU A 182 -54.37 44.26 -9.71
N ALA A 183 -53.09 44.75 -9.71
CA ALA A 183 -52.20 45.21 -8.60
C ALA A 183 -51.79 44.21 -7.46
N LYS A 184 -50.59 44.18 -6.85
CA LYS A 184 -49.43 45.07 -6.53
C LYS A 184 -48.16 44.19 -6.36
N THR A 185 -46.95 44.55 -6.81
CA THR A 185 -45.86 45.32 -6.14
C THR A 185 -45.49 44.97 -4.68
N GLU A 186 -44.28 44.43 -4.49
CA GLU A 186 -43.36 44.65 -3.34
C GLU A 186 -41.96 44.10 -3.78
N GLU A 187 -41.06 44.93 -4.30
CA GLU A 187 -40.05 45.80 -3.64
C GLU A 187 -38.68 45.10 -3.45
N ALA A 188 -37.65 45.87 -3.81
CA ALA A 188 -36.31 45.46 -4.19
C ALA A 188 -35.28 45.77 -3.07
N PRO A 189 -33.99 45.39 -3.23
CA PRO A 189 -32.96 45.38 -2.18
C PRO A 189 -32.02 46.61 -2.19
N LYS A 190 -31.08 46.60 -1.22
CA LYS A 190 -29.83 47.41 -0.99
C LYS A 190 -29.97 48.52 0.07
N GLU A 191 -28.96 48.87 0.88
CA GLU A 191 -27.52 49.04 0.59
C GLU A 191 -26.66 49.23 1.88
N GLU A 192 -25.43 48.67 1.86
CA GLU A 192 -24.09 49.16 2.34
C GLU A 192 -23.87 49.78 3.76
N VAL A 193 -22.67 49.73 4.38
CA VAL A 193 -21.45 50.51 4.03
C VAL A 193 -20.20 50.17 4.89
N LYS A 194 -19.02 50.06 4.21
CA LYS A 194 -17.59 50.38 4.54
C LYS A 194 -16.78 49.62 5.63
N GLU A 195 -15.43 49.51 5.59
CA GLU A 195 -14.34 50.24 4.90
C GLU A 195 -13.01 49.43 4.86
N GLU A 196 -12.15 49.70 3.84
CA GLU A 196 -10.65 49.76 3.76
C GLU A 196 -9.75 48.69 4.44
N GLU A 197 -8.56 48.27 3.97
CA GLU A 197 -7.56 48.71 2.97
C GLU A 197 -6.59 47.50 2.75
N ALA A 198 -5.85 47.45 1.64
CA ALA A 198 -4.69 46.56 1.41
C ALA A 198 -3.45 47.46 1.11
N PRO A 199 -2.17 47.02 0.98
CA PRO A 199 -1.60 45.65 0.95
C PRO A 199 -0.17 45.48 1.60
N LYS A 200 0.38 44.25 1.48
CA LYS A 200 1.81 43.81 1.41
C LYS A 200 2.53 43.20 2.63
N GLU A 201 3.17 42.07 2.30
CA GLU A 201 4.42 41.46 2.81
C GLU A 201 4.43 40.75 4.17
N GLU A 202 5.28 39.71 4.23
CA GLU A 202 5.58 38.82 5.37
C GLU A 202 4.57 37.68 5.67
N VAL A 203 4.62 36.60 4.89
CA VAL A 203 4.97 35.24 5.37
C VAL A 203 5.42 34.44 4.13
N LYS A 204 6.66 34.68 3.71
CA LYS A 204 7.39 33.81 2.78
C LYS A 204 8.81 33.60 3.31
N GLU A 205 8.89 33.28 4.59
CA GLU A 205 10.10 32.82 5.29
C GLU A 205 9.79 31.51 6.01
N GLU A 206 9.61 30.43 5.26
CA GLU A 206 9.88 29.08 5.80
C GLU A 206 10.23 28.03 4.73
N GLU A 207 10.36 28.42 3.46
CA GLU A 207 10.78 27.50 2.38
C GLU A 207 12.22 27.70 1.88
N ALA A 208 12.97 28.68 2.41
CA ALA A 208 14.35 28.97 1.96
C ALA A 208 15.47 28.52 2.92
N LYS A 209 15.16 27.82 4.03
CA LYS A 209 16.17 27.43 5.04
C LYS A 209 16.47 25.94 5.16
N THR A 210 16.01 25.12 4.21
CA THR A 210 16.38 23.70 4.10
C THR A 210 17.21 23.34 2.87
N GLU A 211 17.43 24.28 1.95
CA GLU A 211 18.31 24.05 0.78
C GLU A 211 19.76 24.52 1.01
N GLU A 212 20.03 25.53 1.84
CA GLU A 212 21.41 25.98 2.11
C GLU A 212 22.23 25.06 3.04
N VAL A 213 21.61 24.14 3.79
CA VAL A 213 22.36 23.17 4.63
C VAL A 213 22.84 21.96 3.82
N LYS A 214 22.44 21.83 2.55
CA LYS A 214 22.73 20.65 1.73
C LYS A 214 23.82 20.84 0.66
N GLU A 215 24.23 22.08 0.39
CA GLU A 215 25.37 22.36 -0.51
C GLU A 215 26.69 22.60 0.22
N GLU A 216 26.67 22.93 1.52
CA GLU A 216 27.91 23.14 2.31
C GLU A 216 28.48 21.85 2.94
N GLU A 217 27.71 20.76 2.99
CA GLU A 217 28.20 19.48 3.51
C GLU A 217 28.84 18.59 2.42
N ALA A 218 28.48 18.82 1.14
CA ALA A 218 29.07 18.10 0.00
C ALA A 218 30.47 18.61 -0.40
N SER A 219 30.85 19.83 0.01
CA SER A 219 32.15 20.43 -0.32
C SER A 219 33.22 20.25 0.78
N LYS A 220 32.87 19.63 1.92
CA LYS A 220 33.81 19.31 3.02
C LYS A 220 34.28 17.85 3.06
N GLU A 221 33.64 16.95 2.32
CA GLU A 221 34.05 15.53 2.26
C GLU A 221 35.09 15.28 1.14
N GLU A 222 35.08 16.06 0.06
CA GLU A 222 36.09 15.93 -1.02
C GLU A 222 37.46 16.55 -0.66
N ALA A 223 37.52 17.51 0.26
CA ALA A 223 38.79 18.12 0.69
C ALA A 223 39.58 17.30 1.73
N LYS A 224 39.03 16.20 2.26
CA LYS A 224 39.68 15.40 3.33
C LYS A 224 40.29 14.09 2.85
N THR A 225 40.12 13.74 1.58
CA THR A 225 40.75 12.57 0.95
C THR A 225 42.01 12.89 0.15
N GLU A 226 42.35 14.16 -0.07
CA GLU A 226 43.52 14.56 -0.86
C GLU A 226 44.75 14.96 -0.01
N GLU A 227 44.58 15.38 1.26
CA GLU A 227 45.70 15.77 2.13
C GLU A 227 46.37 14.60 2.90
N ALA A 228 45.87 13.36 2.80
CA ALA A 228 46.48 12.21 3.49
C ALA A 228 47.54 11.45 2.66
N LYS A 229 47.98 11.98 1.50
CA LYS A 229 48.90 11.28 0.59
C LYS A 229 50.20 12.00 0.23
N THR A 230 50.53 13.11 0.91
CA THR A 230 51.75 13.89 0.63
C THR A 230 52.44 14.39 1.90
N GLU A 231 52.84 13.51 2.83
CA GLU A 231 53.92 13.83 3.77
C GLU A 231 54.47 12.57 4.48
N GLU A 232 55.36 11.81 3.82
CA GLU A 232 56.61 11.31 4.44
C GLU A 232 57.50 10.72 3.32
N ALA A 233 58.62 11.40 3.07
CA ALA A 233 59.71 11.00 2.16
C ALA A 233 60.94 10.58 3.03
N PRO A 234 62.16 10.37 2.47
CA PRO A 234 62.64 9.22 1.68
C PRO A 234 64.02 8.67 2.16
N LYS A 235 64.63 7.78 1.34
CA LYS A 235 66.08 7.47 1.12
C LYS A 235 66.78 6.42 2.01
N GLU A 236 67.24 5.31 1.41
CA GLU A 236 68.66 4.98 0.99
C GLU A 236 69.55 4.69 2.21
N GLU A 237 70.49 3.74 2.29
CA GLU A 237 71.25 2.90 1.36
C GLU A 237 72.03 1.88 2.23
N ASP A 238 72.58 0.85 1.57
CA ASP A 238 73.77 0.08 1.98
C ASP A 238 73.83 -0.75 3.28
N SER A 239 74.04 -2.07 3.11
CA SER A 239 75.32 -2.73 3.47
C SER A 239 75.11 -4.21 3.83
N LYS A 240 75.65 -5.08 2.96
CA LYS A 240 76.39 -6.33 3.24
C LYS A 240 75.69 -7.54 3.86
#